data_AF-W2MUS1-F1
#
_entry.id   AF-W2MUS1-F1
#
_cell.length_a   1.000
_cell.length_b   1.000
_cell.length_c   1.000
_cell.angle_alpha   90.00
_cell.angle_beta   90.00
_cell.angle_gamma   90.00
#
_symmetry.space_group_name_H-M   'P 1'
#
loop_
_entity.id
_entity.type
_entity.pdbx_description
1 polymer ?
#
loop_
_entity_poly.entity_id
_entity_poly.type
_entity_poly.pdbx_seq_one_letter_code
_entity_poly.pdbx_strand_id
1 'polypeptide(L)'
;MPRQSMRLKVAAEKAVASVTASPAKKKRKSVTAVKVAAEVAASASSLKPKKAKTSSSDNKSAWGALFSKPNKQERARPLVAEAISPELQAKIDAFPSFQDVSRRSTDDIDTKIIAWNVNGLRAVLKRDESVHLRAYVAQEDPDIFCLSETKICRDELQKLEDFLPQYEHQYWSCAIKKGYASTAIFSKTKPLSVKDEIVVGDHDSKGVTKSANGGKDQEGRFLALEFPKFWLVHTYVPNAGGKLERLDFRTDQWDKAIVREMKEMEKTKPVIWCGDLNVAHQEIDIHNPKGNHKSAGFTDEERESFGNILESGFVDTFRHLHPDKVEYSYFGYRHNMRAKNKGWRLDYFVVSEKLMPHVRSSYIRQSAVGSDHLPIGLELGGLS
;
A
#
# COMPACT_ATOMS: atom_id res chain seq x y z
N MET A 1 3.05 -54.54 8.96
CA MET A 1 4.12 -55.16 9.77
C MET A 1 5.34 -54.23 9.74
N PRO A 2 5.60 -53.53 10.86
CA PRO A 2 6.49 -52.38 10.97
C PRO A 2 7.78 -52.69 11.76
N ARG A 3 8.72 -51.76 11.76
CA ARG A 3 9.70 -51.54 12.87
C ARG A 3 9.84 -50.01 13.02
N GLN A 4 9.11 -49.33 13.91
CA GLN A 4 9.34 -49.16 15.37
C GLN A 4 10.83 -48.98 15.70
N SER A 5 11.26 -47.76 16.03
CA SER A 5 11.19 -47.10 17.35
C SER A 5 12.10 -47.75 18.40
N MET A 6 13.12 -47.01 18.83
CA MET A 6 13.62 -46.93 20.22
C MET A 6 14.96 -46.19 20.23
N ARG A 7 14.97 -44.98 20.82
CA ARG A 7 15.82 -44.65 21.97
C ARG A 7 15.43 -43.28 22.53
N LEU A 8 14.39 -43.33 23.37
CA LEU A 8 14.09 -42.34 24.40
C LEU A 8 14.84 -42.76 25.67
N LYS A 9 15.30 -41.77 26.45
CA LYS A 9 15.56 -41.78 27.91
C LYS A 9 16.87 -42.40 28.44
N VAL A 10 17.79 -41.50 28.82
CA VAL A 10 18.55 -41.45 30.09
C VAL A 10 18.86 -39.97 30.33
N ALA A 11 18.69 -39.30 31.46
CA ALA A 11 17.90 -39.48 32.67
C ALA A 11 17.79 -38.08 33.30
N ALA A 12 16.66 -37.78 33.92
CA ALA A 12 16.51 -36.66 34.84
C ALA A 12 17.17 -37.00 36.19
N GLU A 13 17.30 -35.97 37.04
CA GLU A 13 17.65 -35.96 38.47
C GLU A 13 19.12 -35.70 38.84
N LYS A 14 19.38 -34.44 39.21
CA LYS A 14 19.74 -34.10 40.60
C LYS A 14 19.51 -32.61 40.85
N ALA A 15 18.40 -32.31 41.52
CA ALA A 15 18.29 -31.14 42.38
C ALA A 15 18.89 -31.51 43.75
N VAL A 16 19.50 -30.54 44.44
CA VAL A 16 19.20 -30.13 45.83
C VAL A 16 20.28 -29.17 46.35
N ALA A 17 19.79 -28.04 46.86
CA ALA A 17 20.31 -27.14 47.90
C ALA A 17 21.60 -26.32 47.67
N SER A 18 21.43 -25.00 47.63
CA SER A 18 21.72 -24.19 48.83
C SER A 18 21.05 -22.81 48.77
N VAL A 19 20.27 -22.55 49.81
CA VAL A 19 19.52 -21.34 50.16
C VAL A 19 20.49 -20.25 50.68
N THR A 20 20.22 -18.96 50.42
CA THR A 20 19.98 -17.93 51.47
C THR A 20 19.93 -16.48 50.97
N ALA A 21 18.91 -15.78 51.49
CA ALA A 21 18.85 -14.36 51.88
C ALA A 21 18.65 -13.25 50.80
N SER A 22 17.39 -12.84 50.67
CA SER A 22 16.96 -11.43 50.57
C SER A 22 16.93 -10.82 52.00
N PRO A 23 17.02 -9.49 52.23
CA PRO A 23 15.88 -8.60 51.95
C PRO A 23 16.22 -7.11 51.63
N ALA A 24 15.28 -6.38 51.02
CA ALA A 24 14.66 -5.18 51.62
C ALA A 24 13.94 -4.29 50.57
N LYS A 25 12.63 -4.17 50.77
CA LYS A 25 11.76 -3.11 50.24
C LYS A 25 12.12 -1.77 50.88
N LYS A 26 12.19 -0.69 50.11
CA LYS A 26 11.96 0.68 50.61
C LYS A 26 10.95 1.41 49.73
N LYS A 27 9.77 1.63 50.32
CA LYS A 27 8.77 2.63 49.91
C LYS A 27 9.29 4.03 50.26
N ARG A 28 9.12 4.99 49.35
CA ARG A 28 9.04 6.45 49.64
C ARG A 28 7.96 7.01 48.70
N LYS A 29 6.75 7.20 49.23
CA LYS A 29 6.16 8.45 49.73
C LYS A 29 5.89 9.48 48.62
N SER A 30 4.60 9.59 48.32
CA SER A 30 3.87 10.68 47.69
C SER A 30 4.19 12.04 48.32
N VAL A 31 4.29 13.07 47.49
CA VAL A 31 3.98 14.45 47.88
C VAL A 31 3.03 15.02 46.83
N THR A 32 1.80 15.26 47.28
CA THR A 32 0.79 16.10 46.68
C THR A 32 1.16 17.57 46.92
N ALA A 33 1.04 18.42 45.90
CA ALA A 33 0.85 19.85 46.09
C ALA A 33 -0.26 20.34 45.15
N VAL A 34 -1.18 21.07 45.74
CA VAL A 34 -2.48 21.53 45.24
C VAL A 34 -2.37 22.97 44.74
N LYS A 35 -3.14 23.28 43.68
CA LYS A 35 -3.72 24.56 43.20
C LYS A 35 -2.99 25.88 43.49
N VAL A 36 -2.90 26.75 42.47
CA VAL A 36 -3.69 28.01 42.40
C VAL A 36 -3.99 28.33 40.93
N ALA A 37 -5.24 28.67 40.65
CA ALA A 37 -5.73 29.30 39.42
C ALA A 37 -5.95 30.79 39.68
N ALA A 38 -5.80 31.65 38.66
CA ALA A 38 -6.57 32.88 38.52
C ALA A 38 -6.42 33.48 37.11
N GLU A 39 -7.58 33.76 36.52
CA GLU A 39 -7.85 34.53 35.30
C GLU A 39 -7.40 35.99 35.42
N VAL A 40 -7.18 36.69 34.28
CA VAL A 40 -7.84 37.97 33.98
C VAL A 40 -7.97 38.14 32.46
N ALA A 41 -9.15 38.61 32.04
CA ALA A 41 -9.57 38.84 30.67
C ALA A 41 -9.32 40.28 30.17
N ALA A 42 -9.40 40.40 28.84
CA ALA A 42 -10.04 41.46 28.05
C ALA A 42 -9.31 42.79 27.71
N SER A 43 -9.67 43.22 26.48
CA SER A 43 -9.70 44.59 25.94
C SER A 43 -8.45 45.12 25.21
N ALA A 44 -8.56 45.27 23.87
CA ALA A 44 -8.79 46.57 23.23
C ALA A 44 -8.74 46.48 21.69
N SER A 45 -9.65 47.19 21.04
CA SER A 45 -9.75 47.40 19.60
C SER A 45 -8.96 48.64 19.16
N SER A 46 -8.50 48.70 17.89
CA SER A 46 -8.63 49.87 16.98
C SER A 46 -7.77 49.78 15.68
N LEU A 47 -8.48 49.85 14.54
CA LEU A 47 -8.27 50.69 13.33
C LEU A 47 -6.91 50.79 12.58
N LYS A 48 -6.87 50.18 11.37
CA LYS A 48 -6.52 50.63 9.97
C LYS A 48 -5.29 51.57 9.72
N PRO A 49 -4.56 51.51 8.55
CA PRO A 49 -5.12 51.48 7.18
C PRO A 49 -4.33 50.71 6.08
N LYS A 50 -4.96 50.60 4.89
CA LYS A 50 -4.40 50.09 3.61
C LYS A 50 -3.48 51.13 2.94
N LYS A 51 -2.39 50.68 2.30
CA LYS A 51 -1.78 51.31 1.10
C LYS A 51 -1.20 50.25 0.14
N ALA A 52 -1.18 50.61 -1.13
CA ALA A 52 -1.05 49.74 -2.29
C ALA A 52 0.39 49.57 -2.82
N LYS A 53 0.60 48.38 -3.41
CA LYS A 53 1.51 47.92 -4.48
C LYS A 53 2.77 48.73 -4.83
N THR A 54 3.91 48.03 -4.80
CA THR A 54 4.90 48.02 -5.89
C THR A 54 5.32 46.59 -6.20
N SER A 55 5.47 46.31 -7.49
CA SER A 55 5.72 45.02 -8.13
C SER A 55 7.19 44.61 -8.09
N SER A 56 7.47 43.35 -7.78
CA SER A 56 8.62 42.64 -8.35
C SER A 56 8.25 41.18 -8.55
N SER A 57 8.56 40.69 -9.74
CA SER A 57 8.28 39.37 -10.27
C SER A 57 9.20 38.33 -9.64
N ASP A 58 8.62 37.39 -8.89
CA ASP A 58 9.31 36.21 -8.39
C ASP A 58 8.53 34.96 -8.77
N ASN A 59 9.10 34.20 -9.70
CA ASN A 59 8.60 32.92 -10.18
C ASN A 59 8.86 31.87 -9.07
N LYS A 60 7.84 31.55 -8.27
CA LYS A 60 7.91 30.54 -7.19
C LYS A 60 6.75 29.56 -7.32
N SER A 61 7.09 28.27 -7.41
CA SER A 61 6.17 27.13 -7.41
C SER A 61 5.15 27.22 -6.28
N ALA A 62 3.86 27.28 -6.62
CA ALA A 62 2.76 27.63 -5.73
C ALA A 62 2.29 26.49 -4.82
N TRP A 63 3.16 25.95 -3.96
CA TRP A 63 2.80 24.87 -3.01
C TRP A 63 2.72 25.31 -1.53
N GLY A 64 2.75 26.62 -1.25
CA GLY A 64 2.86 27.14 0.13
C GLY A 64 1.62 27.80 0.74
N ALA A 65 0.62 28.21 -0.03
CA ALA A 65 -0.50 29.00 0.51
C ALA A 65 -1.79 28.68 -0.22
N LEU A 66 -2.83 28.28 0.52
CA LEU A 66 -4.27 28.54 0.30
C LEU A 66 -5.10 27.40 0.92
N PHE A 67 -5.59 27.64 2.14
CA PHE A 67 -6.57 26.80 2.82
C PHE A 67 -7.94 27.49 2.80
N SER A 68 -8.78 27.09 1.84
CA SER A 68 -10.23 27.33 1.85
C SER A 68 -10.91 26.07 1.30
N LYS A 69 -11.95 25.58 2.00
CA LYS A 69 -12.60 24.28 1.76
C LYS A 69 -13.46 24.26 0.48
N PRO A 70 -13.45 23.18 -0.33
CA PRO A 70 -14.57 22.84 -1.20
C PRO A 70 -15.58 21.91 -0.52
N ASN A 71 -16.77 21.84 -1.12
CA ASN A 71 -18.00 21.23 -0.63
C ASN A 71 -18.07 19.72 -0.90
N LYS A 72 -18.88 18.99 -0.11
CA LYS A 72 -19.03 17.52 -0.14
C LYS A 72 -19.90 17.01 -1.29
N GLN A 73 -19.60 15.77 -1.68
CA GLN A 73 -20.39 14.79 -2.47
C GLN A 73 -20.29 14.87 -4.01
N GLU A 74 -19.24 14.25 -4.55
CA GLU A 74 -19.33 13.46 -5.78
C GLU A 74 -18.31 12.30 -5.67
N ARG A 75 -18.74 11.05 -5.86
CA ARG A 75 -17.85 9.88 -5.80
C ARG A 75 -17.45 9.46 -7.22
N ALA A 76 -16.13 9.30 -7.41
CA ALA A 76 -15.45 8.74 -8.58
C ALA A 76 -15.84 9.37 -9.93
N ARG A 77 -15.43 10.62 -10.17
CA ARG A 77 -15.22 11.11 -11.54
C ARG A 77 -13.77 10.86 -11.93
N PRO A 78 -13.47 10.47 -13.18
CA PRO A 78 -12.11 10.56 -13.68
C PRO A 78 -11.64 12.01 -13.53
N LEU A 79 -10.49 12.21 -12.89
CA LEU A 79 -9.81 13.50 -13.02
C LEU A 79 -9.34 13.59 -14.47
N VAL A 80 -9.73 14.65 -15.17
CA VAL A 80 -9.15 14.96 -16.48
C VAL A 80 -7.78 15.53 -16.20
N ALA A 81 -6.75 14.87 -16.72
CA ALA A 81 -5.39 15.25 -16.39
C ALA A 81 -4.97 16.52 -17.17
N GLU A 82 -4.42 17.50 -16.47
CA GLU A 82 -3.88 18.72 -17.07
C GLU A 82 -2.45 18.49 -17.57
N ALA A 83 -2.07 19.17 -18.66
CA ALA A 83 -0.72 19.10 -19.19
C ALA A 83 0.31 19.66 -18.19
N ILE A 84 1.46 18.99 -18.06
CA ILE A 84 2.59 19.51 -17.29
C ILE A 84 3.34 20.60 -18.04
N SER A 85 4.09 21.45 -17.31
CA SER A 85 4.89 22.50 -17.93
C SER A 85 6.03 21.92 -18.80
N PRO A 86 6.43 22.60 -19.88
CA PRO A 86 7.55 22.17 -20.73
C PRO A 86 8.86 21.97 -19.95
N GLU A 87 9.11 22.78 -18.91
CA GLU A 87 10.29 22.66 -18.06
C GLU A 87 10.26 21.38 -17.22
N LEU A 88 9.09 20.99 -16.71
CA LEU A 88 8.93 19.74 -15.97
C LEU A 88 9.08 18.54 -16.91
N GLN A 89 8.50 18.60 -18.11
CA GLN A 89 8.67 17.56 -19.13
C GLN A 89 10.15 17.37 -19.50
N ALA A 90 10.89 18.46 -19.75
CA ALA A 90 12.32 18.38 -20.06
C ALA A 90 13.13 17.75 -18.92
N LYS A 91 12.78 18.01 -17.65
CA LYS A 91 13.41 17.35 -16.48
C LYS A 91 13.13 15.85 -16.43
N ILE A 92 11.90 15.45 -16.78
CA ILE A 92 11.49 14.05 -16.84
C ILE A 92 12.27 13.31 -17.93
N ASP A 93 12.35 13.91 -19.13
CA ASP A 93 13.03 13.31 -20.29
C ASP A 93 14.55 13.21 -20.08
N ALA A 94 15.14 14.17 -19.34
CA ALA A 94 16.56 14.17 -18.99
C ALA A 94 16.90 13.27 -17.79
N PHE A 95 15.92 12.65 -17.12
CA PHE A 95 16.17 11.83 -15.95
C PHE A 95 16.93 10.55 -16.33
N PRO A 96 17.99 10.15 -15.59
CA PRO A 96 18.79 8.97 -15.91
C PRO A 96 17.94 7.70 -16.04
N SER A 97 18.34 6.80 -16.94
CA SER A 97 17.65 5.52 -17.10
C SER A 97 17.76 4.66 -15.85
N PHE A 98 16.65 4.06 -15.45
CA PHE A 98 16.63 3.04 -14.41
C PHE A 98 17.20 1.73 -14.96
N GLN A 99 18.15 1.12 -14.24
CA GLN A 99 18.96 0.00 -14.75
C GLN A 99 18.14 -1.24 -15.11
N ASP A 100 17.05 -1.47 -14.40
CA ASP A 100 16.21 -2.66 -14.51
C ASP A 100 14.81 -2.33 -15.06
N VAL A 101 14.63 -1.19 -15.72
CA VAL A 101 13.35 -0.77 -16.30
C VAL A 101 13.39 -0.91 -17.82
N SER A 102 12.32 -1.46 -18.38
CA SER A 102 12.11 -1.54 -19.82
C SER A 102 10.63 -1.33 -20.12
N ARG A 103 10.28 -0.86 -21.32
CA ARG A 103 8.89 -0.63 -21.72
C ARG A 103 8.08 -1.92 -21.80
N ARG A 104 8.65 -2.96 -22.41
CA ARG A 104 8.12 -4.33 -22.54
C ARG A 104 9.31 -5.29 -22.56
N SER A 105 9.14 -6.54 -22.13
CA SER A 105 10.21 -7.54 -22.29
C SER A 105 10.25 -8.17 -23.69
N THR A 106 9.12 -8.25 -24.39
CA THR A 106 8.96 -8.80 -25.75
C THR A 106 7.82 -8.09 -26.51
N ASP A 107 7.77 -8.28 -27.84
CA ASP A 107 6.77 -7.65 -28.71
C ASP A 107 5.36 -8.28 -28.62
N ASP A 108 5.23 -9.51 -28.08
CA ASP A 108 3.95 -10.19 -27.92
C ASP A 108 3.16 -9.76 -26.67
N ILE A 109 3.68 -8.79 -25.91
CA ILE A 109 3.03 -8.26 -24.71
C ILE A 109 2.00 -7.21 -25.11
N ASP A 110 0.74 -7.53 -24.83
CA ASP A 110 -0.39 -6.63 -25.08
C ASP A 110 -0.73 -5.75 -23.87
N THR A 111 -0.42 -6.21 -22.66
CA THR A 111 -0.81 -5.54 -21.42
C THR A 111 0.33 -5.56 -20.41
N LYS A 112 0.67 -4.38 -19.91
CA LYS A 112 1.63 -4.19 -18.82
C LYS A 112 1.01 -3.45 -17.65
N ILE A 113 1.10 -4.05 -16.47
CA ILE A 113 0.54 -3.51 -15.22
C ILE A 113 1.67 -3.35 -14.22
N ILE A 114 1.74 -2.19 -13.57
CA ILE A 114 2.69 -1.91 -12.49
C ILE A 114 1.91 -1.52 -11.25
N ALA A 115 2.26 -2.08 -10.09
CA ALA A 115 1.72 -1.69 -8.80
C ALA A 115 2.83 -1.21 -7.87
N TRP A 116 2.58 -0.14 -7.11
CA TRP A 116 3.56 0.41 -6.17
C TRP A 116 2.91 1.02 -4.92
N ASN A 117 3.24 0.50 -3.74
CA ASN A 117 2.98 1.23 -2.49
C ASN A 117 3.94 2.42 -2.37
N VAL A 118 3.42 3.64 -2.40
CA VAL A 118 4.23 4.87 -2.37
C VAL A 118 4.41 5.47 -0.97
N ASN A 119 3.82 4.85 0.06
CA ASN A 119 3.92 5.27 1.47
C ASN A 119 3.65 6.79 1.68
N GLY A 120 2.71 7.34 0.92
CA GLY A 120 2.34 8.75 0.94
C GLY A 120 2.83 9.50 -0.31
N LEU A 121 1.92 9.68 -1.25
CA LEU A 121 2.20 10.30 -2.54
C LEU A 121 2.75 11.73 -2.40
N ARG A 122 2.29 12.51 -1.42
CA ARG A 122 2.82 13.87 -1.15
C ARG A 122 4.32 13.88 -0.86
N ALA A 123 4.83 12.88 -0.14
CA ALA A 123 6.25 12.82 0.18
C ALA A 123 7.06 12.50 -1.08
N VAL A 124 6.58 11.55 -1.89
CA VAL A 124 7.21 11.18 -3.17
C VAL A 124 7.21 12.34 -4.15
N LEU A 125 6.11 13.10 -4.26
CA LEU A 125 6.02 14.26 -5.16
C LEU A 125 6.87 15.45 -4.71
N LYS A 126 7.08 15.62 -3.40
CA LYS A 126 7.98 16.68 -2.90
C LYS A 126 9.45 16.34 -3.08
N ARG A 127 9.77 15.05 -3.03
CA ARG A 127 11.12 14.55 -3.24
C ARG A 127 11.42 14.69 -4.74
N ASP A 128 12.38 15.54 -5.07
CA ASP A 128 12.86 15.76 -6.44
C ASP A 128 11.86 16.50 -7.35
N GLU A 129 11.09 17.44 -6.80
CA GLU A 129 10.13 18.27 -7.57
C GLU A 129 9.19 17.44 -8.46
N SER A 130 8.78 16.27 -7.97
CA SER A 130 7.94 15.28 -8.66
C SER A 130 8.58 14.64 -9.90
N VAL A 131 9.87 14.83 -10.16
CA VAL A 131 10.53 14.33 -11.37
C VAL A 131 10.73 12.82 -11.31
N HIS A 132 11.28 12.30 -10.21
CA HIS A 132 11.70 10.89 -10.13
C HIS A 132 10.56 9.90 -10.43
N LEU A 133 9.41 10.04 -9.75
CA LEU A 133 8.25 9.15 -9.96
C LEU A 133 7.71 9.28 -11.38
N ARG A 134 7.61 10.51 -11.90
CA ARG A 134 7.10 10.75 -13.26
C ARG A 134 8.04 10.17 -14.32
N ALA A 135 9.36 10.31 -14.13
CA ALA A 135 10.37 9.70 -14.98
C ALA A 135 10.35 8.18 -14.92
N TYR A 136 10.20 7.59 -13.73
CA TYR A 136 10.02 6.14 -13.60
C TYR A 136 8.82 5.66 -14.41
N VAL A 137 7.66 6.30 -14.26
CA VAL A 137 6.44 5.92 -14.98
C VAL A 137 6.59 6.15 -16.49
N ALA A 138 7.27 7.23 -16.92
CA ALA A 138 7.52 7.51 -18.33
C ALA A 138 8.46 6.47 -18.99
N GLN A 139 9.49 6.02 -18.29
CA GLN A 139 10.42 5.00 -18.79
C GLN A 139 9.81 3.58 -18.75
N GLU A 140 9.05 3.27 -17.70
CA GLU A 140 8.37 1.98 -17.54
C GLU A 140 7.18 1.85 -18.50
N ASP A 141 6.50 2.97 -18.79
CA ASP A 141 5.34 3.11 -19.69
C ASP A 141 4.29 1.99 -19.59
N PRO A 142 3.78 1.67 -18.38
CA PRO A 142 2.75 0.65 -18.21
C PRO A 142 1.41 1.13 -18.77
N ASP A 143 0.56 0.20 -19.19
CA ASP A 143 -0.80 0.48 -19.63
C ASP A 143 -1.70 0.83 -18.46
N ILE A 144 -1.43 0.17 -17.32
CA ILE A 144 -2.13 0.40 -16.06
C ILE A 144 -1.10 0.56 -14.94
N PHE A 145 -1.22 1.64 -14.17
CA PHE A 145 -0.37 1.93 -13.01
C PHE A 145 -1.22 2.04 -11.75
N CYS A 146 -0.86 1.27 -10.72
CA CYS A 146 -1.62 1.15 -9.48
C CYS A 146 -0.79 1.68 -8.31
N LEU A 147 -1.39 2.53 -7.47
CA LEU A 147 -0.73 3.10 -6.30
C LEU A 147 -1.44 2.69 -5.01
N SER A 148 -0.66 2.22 -4.04
CA SER A 148 -1.10 1.97 -2.67
C SER A 148 -0.53 3.01 -1.70
N GLU A 149 -1.22 3.23 -0.59
CA GLU A 149 -0.90 4.27 0.39
C GLU A 149 -0.68 5.65 -0.22
N THR A 150 -1.58 6.09 -1.10
CA THR A 150 -1.48 7.45 -1.64
C THR A 150 -1.60 8.49 -0.51
N LYS A 151 -2.36 8.16 0.55
CA LYS A 151 -2.67 9.02 1.71
C LYS A 151 -3.36 10.33 1.32
N ILE A 152 -3.95 10.36 0.12
CA ILE A 152 -4.68 11.48 -0.46
C ILE A 152 -6.15 11.36 -0.05
N CYS A 153 -6.73 12.42 0.50
CA CYS A 153 -8.18 12.45 0.73
C CYS A 153 -8.92 13.13 -0.43
N ARG A 154 -10.24 12.95 -0.51
CA ARG A 154 -11.05 13.48 -1.64
C ARG A 154 -10.87 14.99 -1.86
N ASP A 155 -10.81 15.78 -0.77
CA ASP A 155 -10.60 17.24 -0.82
C ASP A 155 -9.23 17.67 -1.40
N GLU A 156 -8.35 16.74 -1.74
CA GLU A 156 -7.01 17.02 -2.28
C GLU A 156 -6.86 16.58 -3.74
N LEU A 157 -7.85 15.91 -4.32
CA LEU A 157 -7.77 15.34 -5.67
C LEU A 157 -7.59 16.42 -6.75
N GLN A 158 -8.25 17.57 -6.60
CA GLN A 158 -8.11 18.71 -7.51
C GLN A 158 -6.69 19.31 -7.49
N LYS A 159 -5.83 18.91 -6.56
CA LYS A 159 -4.42 19.33 -6.53
C LYS A 159 -3.51 18.37 -7.31
N LEU A 160 -4.07 17.30 -7.85
CA LEU A 160 -3.37 16.26 -8.57
C LEU A 160 -3.85 16.19 -10.03
N GLU A 161 -4.44 17.28 -10.54
CA GLU A 161 -4.93 17.35 -11.92
C GLU A 161 -3.78 17.16 -12.92
N ASP A 162 -2.56 17.61 -12.61
CA ASP A 162 -1.39 17.39 -13.46
C ASP A 162 -0.68 16.05 -13.18
N PHE A 163 -1.19 15.21 -12.28
CA PHE A 163 -0.48 14.01 -11.80
C PHE A 163 -0.62 12.87 -12.81
N LEU A 164 0.45 12.65 -13.58
CA LEU A 164 0.55 11.66 -14.68
C LEU A 164 -0.44 11.91 -15.84
N PRO A 165 -0.24 13.00 -16.63
CA PRO A 165 -1.13 13.37 -17.73
C PRO A 165 -1.22 12.36 -18.87
N GLN A 166 -0.27 11.45 -18.97
CA GLN A 166 -0.29 10.36 -19.94
C GLN A 166 -1.39 9.30 -19.68
N TYR A 167 -2.09 9.37 -18.54
CA TYR A 167 -3.23 8.51 -18.23
C TYR A 167 -4.52 9.33 -18.18
N GLU A 168 -5.35 9.19 -19.22
CA GLU A 168 -6.66 9.85 -19.31
C GLU A 168 -7.64 9.34 -18.24
N HIS A 169 -7.50 8.09 -17.80
CA HIS A 169 -8.45 7.46 -16.89
C HIS A 169 -7.83 7.22 -15.52
N GLN A 170 -8.13 8.13 -14.59
CA GLN A 170 -7.62 8.10 -13.22
C GLN A 170 -8.74 7.86 -12.20
N TYR A 171 -8.59 6.83 -11.37
CA TYR A 171 -9.58 6.43 -10.39
C TYR A 171 -8.97 6.37 -9.00
N TRP A 172 -9.69 6.90 -8.02
CA TRP A 172 -9.19 7.09 -6.66
C TRP A 172 -10.19 6.53 -5.64
N SER A 173 -9.70 5.67 -4.76
CA SER A 173 -10.43 5.22 -3.57
C SER A 173 -9.79 5.86 -2.35
N CYS A 174 -10.43 6.90 -1.81
CA CYS A 174 -9.87 7.74 -0.75
C CYS A 174 -10.45 7.41 0.62
N ALA A 175 -9.57 7.28 1.62
CA ALA A 175 -9.94 7.13 3.01
C ALA A 175 -10.69 8.35 3.54
N ILE A 176 -11.63 8.13 4.47
CA ILE A 176 -12.27 9.22 5.21
C ILE A 176 -11.27 9.91 6.15
N LYS A 177 -10.37 9.15 6.77
CA LYS A 177 -9.29 9.71 7.59
C LYS A 177 -8.21 10.33 6.70
N LYS A 178 -7.99 11.64 6.87
CA LYS A 178 -6.93 12.37 6.13
C LYS A 178 -5.55 11.78 6.42
N GLY A 179 -4.72 11.70 5.38
CA GLY A 179 -3.33 11.24 5.50
C GLY A 179 -3.18 9.73 5.75
N TYR A 180 -4.19 8.93 5.44
CA TYR A 180 -4.22 7.50 5.73
C TYR A 180 -4.62 6.67 4.51
N ALA A 181 -4.03 5.48 4.38
CA ALA A 181 -4.35 4.47 3.37
C ALA A 181 -4.59 5.09 1.97
N SER A 182 -5.74 4.81 1.35
CA SER A 182 -6.11 5.26 0.00
C SER A 182 -5.31 4.61 -1.13
N THR A 183 -5.99 4.36 -2.24
CA THR A 183 -5.45 3.70 -3.43
C THR A 183 -5.85 4.46 -4.70
N ALA A 184 -5.12 4.25 -5.78
CA ALA A 184 -5.44 4.81 -7.09
C ALA A 184 -5.06 3.85 -8.22
N ILE A 185 -5.79 3.92 -9.33
CA ILE A 185 -5.43 3.26 -10.59
C ILE A 185 -5.46 4.30 -11.72
N PHE A 186 -4.39 4.33 -12.50
CA PHE A 186 -4.21 5.15 -13.70
C PHE A 186 -4.18 4.21 -14.90
N SER A 187 -5.00 4.47 -15.92
CA SER A 187 -5.13 3.59 -17.09
C SER A 187 -5.12 4.39 -18.38
N LYS A 188 -4.39 3.88 -19.39
CA LYS A 188 -4.41 4.41 -20.76
C LYS A 188 -5.70 4.04 -21.50
N THR A 189 -6.36 2.97 -21.07
CA THR A 189 -7.60 2.47 -21.68
C THR A 189 -8.77 2.64 -20.72
N LYS A 190 -9.91 3.09 -21.24
CA LYS A 190 -11.12 3.27 -20.45
C LYS A 190 -11.65 1.91 -19.96
N PRO A 191 -11.84 1.71 -18.65
CA PRO A 191 -12.51 0.52 -18.16
C PRO A 191 -14.00 0.52 -18.54
N LEU A 192 -14.57 -0.66 -18.68
CA LEU A 192 -16.00 -0.88 -18.92
C LEU A 192 -16.85 -0.51 -17.70
N SER A 193 -16.33 -0.78 -16.50
CA SER A 193 -16.97 -0.40 -15.23
C SER A 193 -15.92 -0.25 -14.12
N VAL A 194 -16.30 0.43 -13.04
CA VAL A 194 -15.44 0.71 -11.89
C VAL A 194 -16.21 0.43 -10.61
N LYS A 195 -15.57 -0.27 -9.67
CA LYS A 195 -16.05 -0.47 -8.30
C LYS A 195 -15.03 0.09 -7.31
N ASP A 196 -15.44 1.03 -6.47
CA ASP A 196 -14.61 1.63 -5.40
C ASP A 196 -15.15 1.29 -4.00
N GLU A 197 -16.10 0.36 -3.89
CA GLU A 197 -16.70 -0.08 -2.64
C GLU A 197 -16.61 -1.61 -2.49
N ILE A 198 -16.28 -2.06 -1.28
CA ILE A 198 -16.33 -3.46 -0.86
C ILE A 198 -17.02 -3.56 0.50
N VAL A 199 -17.86 -4.58 0.67
CA VAL A 199 -18.49 -4.90 1.95
C VAL A 199 -17.59 -5.88 2.71
N VAL A 200 -16.93 -5.41 3.76
CA VAL A 200 -16.00 -6.19 4.58
C VAL A 200 -16.66 -6.71 5.86
N GLY A 201 -17.86 -6.22 6.16
CA GLY A 201 -18.57 -6.58 7.37
C GLY A 201 -18.23 -5.64 8.53
N ASP A 202 -18.54 -6.13 9.71
CA ASP A 202 -18.92 -5.34 10.86
C ASP A 202 -17.67 -4.92 11.66
N HIS A 203 -17.00 -3.84 11.24
CA HIS A 203 -15.67 -3.40 11.72
C HIS A 203 -15.59 -1.90 12.02
N ASP A 204 -14.63 -1.46 12.83
CA ASP A 204 -14.26 -0.04 12.91
C ASP A 204 -13.31 0.32 11.77
N SER A 205 -13.73 1.22 10.89
CA SER A 205 -12.81 1.87 9.94
C SER A 205 -12.14 3.05 10.65
N LYS A 206 -10.84 3.28 10.47
CA LYS A 206 -10.21 4.45 11.13
C LYS A 206 -10.90 5.75 10.68
N GLY A 207 -11.59 6.39 11.61
CA GLY A 207 -12.34 7.64 11.38
C GLY A 207 -13.86 7.48 11.26
N VAL A 208 -14.39 6.24 11.29
CA VAL A 208 -15.84 5.94 11.28
C VAL A 208 -16.13 4.77 12.21
N THR A 209 -17.13 4.89 13.09
CA THR A 209 -17.54 3.79 13.96
C THR A 209 -18.21 2.68 13.15
N LYS A 210 -18.11 1.44 13.63
CA LYS A 210 -18.78 0.26 13.07
C LYS A 210 -20.27 0.45 12.76
N SER A 211 -21.01 1.10 13.65
CA SER A 211 -22.44 1.40 13.43
C SER A 211 -22.72 2.33 12.25
N ALA A 212 -21.72 3.11 11.82
CA ALA A 212 -21.87 4.17 10.83
C ALA A 212 -21.27 3.82 9.45
N ASN A 213 -20.47 2.73 9.34
CA ASN A 213 -19.89 2.34 8.05
C ASN A 213 -20.75 1.35 7.24
N GLY A 214 -21.80 0.78 7.85
CA GLY A 214 -22.71 -0.16 7.17
C GLY A 214 -22.00 -1.39 6.59
N GLY A 215 -20.89 -1.79 7.22
CA GLY A 215 -20.07 -2.90 6.77
C GLY A 215 -19.16 -2.63 5.57
N LYS A 216 -19.13 -1.39 5.05
CA LYS A 216 -18.31 -1.00 3.89
C LYS A 216 -16.92 -0.53 4.30
N ASP A 217 -15.92 -0.78 3.47
CA ASP A 217 -14.60 -0.15 3.63
C ASP A 217 -14.71 1.38 3.50
N GLN A 218 -14.15 2.10 4.47
CA GLN A 218 -14.00 3.57 4.45
C GLN A 218 -12.53 4.00 4.52
N GLU A 219 -11.60 3.06 4.39
CA GLU A 219 -10.15 3.29 4.39
C GLU A 219 -9.56 3.44 2.97
N GLY A 220 -10.37 3.29 1.91
CA GLY A 220 -9.95 3.49 0.53
C GLY A 220 -8.98 2.42 0.03
N ARG A 221 -9.20 1.17 0.45
CA ARG A 221 -8.26 0.06 0.30
C ARG A 221 -8.55 -0.84 -0.89
N PHE A 222 -9.64 -0.58 -1.60
CA PHE A 222 -10.13 -1.40 -2.70
C PHE A 222 -10.51 -0.51 -3.88
N LEU A 223 -10.09 -0.92 -5.07
CA LEU A 223 -10.53 -0.37 -6.34
C LEU A 223 -10.47 -1.48 -7.40
N ALA A 224 -11.56 -1.69 -8.13
CA ALA A 224 -11.61 -2.67 -9.20
C ALA A 224 -12.08 -2.03 -10.51
N LEU A 225 -11.35 -2.29 -11.59
CA LEU A 225 -11.64 -1.84 -12.94
C LEU A 225 -11.93 -3.05 -13.83
N GLU A 226 -13.06 -3.00 -14.53
CA GLU A 226 -13.40 -4.03 -15.50
C GLU A 226 -12.84 -3.69 -16.88
N PHE A 227 -12.07 -4.60 -17.48
CA PHE A 227 -11.62 -4.52 -18.87
C PHE A 227 -12.34 -5.58 -19.72
N PRO A 228 -12.25 -5.54 -21.06
CA PRO A 228 -12.91 -6.52 -21.91
C PRO A 228 -12.56 -7.98 -21.57
N LYS A 229 -11.31 -8.24 -21.15
CA LYS A 229 -10.79 -9.60 -20.95
C LYS A 229 -10.62 -10.01 -19.49
N PHE A 230 -10.50 -9.06 -18.56
CA PHE A 230 -10.25 -9.34 -17.14
C PHE A 230 -10.79 -8.23 -16.24
N TRP A 231 -10.93 -8.54 -14.96
CA TRP A 231 -11.05 -7.57 -13.88
C TRP A 231 -9.67 -7.28 -13.30
N LEU A 232 -9.29 -6.02 -13.15
CA LEU A 232 -8.16 -5.62 -12.32
C LEU A 232 -8.69 -5.22 -10.94
N VAL A 233 -8.23 -5.89 -9.90
CA VAL A 233 -8.52 -5.57 -8.51
C VAL A 233 -7.23 -5.08 -7.86
N HIS A 234 -7.17 -3.82 -7.46
CA HIS A 234 -6.04 -3.25 -6.74
C HIS A 234 -6.40 -3.03 -5.28
N THR A 235 -5.50 -3.46 -4.38
CA THR A 235 -5.73 -3.32 -2.95
C THR A 235 -4.53 -2.81 -2.17
N TYR A 236 -4.83 -2.12 -1.07
CA TYR A 236 -3.92 -1.93 0.04
C TYR A 236 -4.51 -2.65 1.25
N VAL A 237 -4.13 -3.90 1.44
CA VAL A 237 -4.71 -4.79 2.47
C VAL A 237 -4.40 -4.26 3.88
N PRO A 238 -5.34 -4.31 4.84
CA PRO A 238 -5.08 -3.90 6.22
C PRO A 238 -3.91 -4.65 6.85
N ASN A 239 -2.90 -3.91 7.31
CA ASN A 239 -1.88 -4.45 8.21
C ASN A 239 -2.51 -4.87 9.55
N ALA A 240 -2.10 -6.02 10.11
CA ALA A 240 -2.60 -6.53 11.39
C ALA A 240 -2.24 -5.64 12.60
N GLY A 241 -1.29 -4.71 12.45
CA GLY A 241 -0.87 -3.77 13.49
C GLY A 241 0.29 -4.30 14.33
N GLY A 242 1.06 -3.40 14.93
CA GLY A 242 2.29 -3.76 15.66
C GLY A 242 2.04 -4.60 16.92
N LYS A 243 0.81 -4.61 17.44
CA LYS A 243 0.38 -5.48 18.54
C LYS A 243 -0.64 -6.52 18.06
N LEU A 244 -0.73 -6.73 16.75
CA LEU A 244 -1.70 -7.61 16.09
C LEU A 244 -3.17 -7.23 16.40
N GLU A 245 -3.42 -5.96 16.72
CA GLU A 245 -4.72 -5.46 17.16
C GLU A 245 -5.83 -5.53 16.08
N ARG A 246 -5.44 -5.74 14.82
CA ARG A 246 -6.36 -5.89 13.68
C ARG A 246 -6.26 -7.28 13.03
N LEU A 247 -5.59 -8.25 13.64
CA LEU A 247 -5.39 -9.56 13.02
C LEU A 247 -6.73 -10.24 12.67
N ASP A 248 -7.66 -10.33 13.63
CA ASP A 248 -8.99 -10.91 13.40
C ASP A 248 -9.76 -10.16 12.30
N PHE A 249 -9.68 -8.82 12.28
CA PHE A 249 -10.30 -8.05 11.20
C PHE A 249 -9.67 -8.36 9.83
N ARG A 250 -8.34 -8.50 9.79
CA ARG A 250 -7.60 -8.82 8.57
C ARG A 250 -8.02 -10.20 8.04
N THR A 251 -7.95 -11.25 8.84
CA THR A 251 -8.16 -12.63 8.39
C THR A 251 -9.64 -13.03 8.32
N ASP A 252 -10.45 -12.67 9.31
CA ASP A 252 -11.84 -13.13 9.40
C ASP A 252 -12.86 -12.26 8.67
N GLN A 253 -12.49 -11.04 8.29
CA GLN A 253 -13.39 -10.11 7.63
C GLN A 253 -12.86 -9.65 6.28
N TRP A 254 -11.69 -9.01 6.26
CA TRP A 254 -11.13 -8.45 5.02
C TRP A 254 -10.78 -9.54 4.00
N ASP A 255 -9.99 -10.54 4.40
CA ASP A 255 -9.55 -11.61 3.48
C ASP A 255 -10.74 -12.43 2.94
N LYS A 256 -11.73 -12.74 3.79
CA LYS A 256 -12.97 -13.41 3.34
C LYS A 256 -13.79 -12.53 2.39
N ALA A 257 -13.80 -11.21 2.61
CA ALA A 257 -14.52 -10.29 1.74
C ALA A 257 -13.88 -10.15 0.36
N ILE A 258 -12.55 -10.04 0.29
CA ILE A 258 -11.87 -9.92 -1.01
C ILE A 258 -12.01 -11.21 -1.83
N VAL A 259 -11.90 -12.39 -1.20
CA VAL A 259 -12.15 -13.67 -1.89
C VAL A 259 -13.56 -13.72 -2.46
N ARG A 260 -14.57 -13.35 -1.67
CA ARG A 260 -15.97 -13.33 -2.13
C ARG A 260 -16.16 -12.39 -3.32
N GLU A 261 -15.60 -11.18 -3.25
CA GLU A 261 -15.71 -10.18 -4.33
C GLU A 261 -15.02 -10.68 -5.62
N MET A 262 -13.80 -11.23 -5.50
CA MET A 262 -13.08 -11.78 -6.65
C MET A 262 -13.82 -12.98 -7.25
N LYS A 263 -14.36 -13.88 -6.42
CA LYS A 263 -15.14 -15.03 -6.89
C LYS A 263 -16.43 -14.63 -7.60
N GLU A 264 -17.08 -13.54 -7.18
CA GLU A 264 -18.22 -12.98 -7.90
C GLU A 264 -17.79 -12.44 -9.27
N MET A 265 -16.68 -11.69 -9.33
CA MET A 265 -16.13 -11.18 -10.59
C MET A 265 -15.73 -12.31 -11.55
N GLU A 266 -15.13 -13.38 -11.05
CA GLU A 266 -14.69 -14.55 -11.83
C GLU A 266 -15.80 -15.24 -12.62
N LYS A 267 -17.06 -15.08 -12.21
CA LYS A 267 -18.24 -15.57 -12.95
C LYS A 267 -18.39 -14.91 -14.33
N THR A 268 -17.84 -13.70 -14.48
CA THR A 268 -17.90 -12.95 -15.74
C THR A 268 -16.56 -12.96 -16.48
N LYS A 269 -15.46 -12.65 -15.79
CA LYS A 269 -14.12 -12.51 -16.38
C LYS A 269 -13.06 -12.91 -15.36
N PRO A 270 -11.90 -13.43 -15.79
CA PRO A 270 -10.78 -13.66 -14.87
C PRO A 270 -10.39 -12.39 -14.11
N VAL A 271 -9.79 -12.58 -12.94
CA VAL A 271 -9.33 -11.50 -12.06
C VAL A 271 -7.80 -11.47 -12.03
N ILE A 272 -7.26 -10.26 -12.06
CA ILE A 272 -5.89 -9.92 -11.68
C ILE A 272 -6.00 -9.11 -10.39
N TRP A 273 -5.49 -9.64 -9.29
CA TRP A 273 -5.43 -8.99 -7.99
C TRP A 273 -4.01 -8.51 -7.71
N CYS A 274 -3.85 -7.22 -7.42
CA CYS A 274 -2.53 -6.64 -7.19
C CYS A 274 -2.49 -5.63 -6.04
N GLY A 275 -1.26 -5.26 -5.68
CA GLY A 275 -0.95 -4.23 -4.69
C GLY A 275 -0.22 -4.80 -3.48
N ASP A 276 -0.22 -4.02 -2.39
CA ASP A 276 0.38 -4.40 -1.12
C ASP A 276 -0.62 -5.24 -0.32
N LEU A 277 -0.36 -6.54 -0.27
CA LEU A 277 -1.20 -7.52 0.39
C LEU A 277 -0.84 -7.71 1.87
N ASN A 278 0.17 -7.00 2.39
CA ASN A 278 0.58 -7.05 3.80
C ASN A 278 0.73 -8.49 4.34
N VAL A 279 1.33 -9.39 3.55
CA VAL A 279 1.68 -10.74 3.96
C VAL A 279 2.89 -11.22 3.17
N ALA A 280 3.87 -11.82 3.83
CA ALA A 280 4.90 -12.64 3.20
C ALA A 280 4.45 -14.10 3.34
N HIS A 281 4.10 -14.75 2.23
CA HIS A 281 3.41 -16.05 2.27
C HIS A 281 4.30 -17.17 2.84
N GLN A 282 5.49 -17.34 2.26
CA GLN A 282 6.42 -18.41 2.59
C GLN A 282 7.67 -17.88 3.29
N GLU A 283 8.44 -18.76 3.92
CA GLU A 283 9.69 -18.37 4.58
C GLU A 283 10.70 -17.70 3.63
N ILE A 284 10.67 -18.07 2.34
CA ILE A 284 11.49 -17.46 1.29
C ILE A 284 11.13 -15.99 1.01
N ASP A 285 9.91 -15.57 1.37
CA ASP A 285 9.37 -14.23 1.13
C ASP A 285 9.82 -13.20 2.19
N ILE A 286 10.60 -13.60 3.19
CA ILE A 286 10.96 -12.72 4.30
C ILE A 286 12.39 -12.96 4.80
N HIS A 287 13.06 -11.89 5.22
CA HIS A 287 14.27 -11.99 6.01
C HIS A 287 13.97 -12.41 7.47
N ASN A 288 14.66 -13.43 7.96
CA ASN A 288 14.54 -13.95 9.34
C ASN A 288 13.12 -14.47 9.68
N PRO A 289 12.59 -15.47 8.96
CA PRO A 289 11.23 -16.00 9.19
C PRO A 289 11.01 -16.46 10.65
N LYS A 290 11.98 -17.20 11.21
CA LYS A 290 11.93 -17.71 12.59
C LYS A 290 11.63 -16.64 13.66
N GLY A 291 12.10 -15.41 13.44
CA GLY A 291 11.88 -14.31 14.37
C GLY A 291 10.59 -13.51 14.14
N ASN A 292 9.83 -13.80 13.08
CA ASN A 292 8.74 -12.95 12.60
C ASN A 292 7.35 -13.60 12.61
N HIS A 293 7.20 -14.86 13.05
CA HIS A 293 5.88 -15.53 13.17
C HIS A 293 4.87 -14.79 14.08
N LYS A 294 5.30 -13.77 14.83
CA LYS A 294 4.45 -12.93 15.69
C LYS A 294 4.43 -11.47 15.26
N SER A 295 4.91 -11.19 14.05
CA SER A 295 4.97 -9.85 13.46
C SER A 295 3.89 -9.74 12.39
N ALA A 296 3.16 -8.62 12.34
CA ALA A 296 2.21 -8.36 11.28
C ALA A 296 2.88 -8.45 9.90
N GLY A 297 2.22 -9.13 8.96
CA GLY A 297 2.75 -9.52 7.66
C GLY A 297 3.39 -10.90 7.62
N PHE A 298 3.55 -11.61 8.74
CA PHE A 298 4.11 -12.97 8.77
C PHE A 298 3.55 -13.83 9.91
N THR A 299 2.38 -13.49 10.46
CA THR A 299 1.74 -14.42 11.41
C THR A 299 1.29 -15.69 10.68
N ASP A 300 1.15 -16.79 11.41
CA ASP A 300 0.71 -18.05 10.81
C ASP A 300 -0.71 -17.91 10.26
N GLU A 301 -1.58 -17.12 10.90
CA GLU A 301 -2.95 -16.83 10.46
C GLU A 301 -2.99 -16.01 9.16
N GLU A 302 -2.14 -14.99 9.00
CA GLU A 302 -2.06 -14.22 7.75
C GLU A 302 -1.58 -15.10 6.59
N ARG A 303 -0.60 -15.97 6.87
CA ARG A 303 -0.01 -16.88 5.88
C ARG A 303 -0.99 -17.97 5.46
N GLU A 304 -1.67 -18.60 6.43
CA GLU A 304 -2.71 -19.60 6.18
C GLU A 304 -3.88 -18.98 5.43
N SER A 305 -4.34 -17.80 5.84
CA SER A 305 -5.39 -17.06 5.15
C SER A 305 -5.03 -16.83 3.68
N PHE A 306 -3.84 -16.28 3.40
CA PHE A 306 -3.40 -16.06 2.02
C PHE A 306 -3.22 -17.38 1.23
N GLY A 307 -2.70 -18.43 1.86
CA GLY A 307 -2.61 -19.77 1.27
C GLY A 307 -3.98 -20.28 0.82
N ASN A 308 -5.00 -20.17 1.68
CA ASN A 308 -6.38 -20.54 1.36
C ASN A 308 -6.96 -19.72 0.19
N ILE A 309 -6.57 -18.44 0.05
CA ILE A 309 -6.95 -17.64 -1.13
C ILE A 309 -6.36 -18.26 -2.40
N LEU A 310 -5.07 -18.60 -2.40
CA LEU A 310 -4.42 -19.20 -3.56
C LEU A 310 -5.05 -20.57 -3.91
N GLU A 311 -5.26 -21.43 -2.92
CA GLU A 311 -5.91 -22.73 -3.09
C GLU A 311 -7.34 -22.63 -3.63
N SER A 312 -7.99 -21.47 -3.52
CA SER A 312 -9.30 -21.23 -4.10
C SER A 312 -9.30 -21.04 -5.63
N GLY A 313 -8.17 -21.19 -6.32
CA GLY A 313 -8.05 -21.08 -7.79
C GLY A 313 -7.33 -19.81 -8.26
N PHE A 314 -6.48 -19.25 -7.40
CA PHE A 314 -5.67 -18.09 -7.68
C PHE A 314 -4.18 -18.44 -7.59
N VAL A 315 -3.36 -17.79 -8.42
CA VAL A 315 -1.94 -18.11 -8.56
C VAL A 315 -1.10 -16.86 -8.29
N ASP A 316 -0.15 -16.97 -7.35
CA ASP A 316 0.93 -15.99 -7.18
C ASP A 316 1.88 -16.08 -8.37
N THR A 317 1.78 -15.09 -9.27
CA THR A 317 2.52 -15.09 -10.54
C THR A 317 4.04 -15.08 -10.34
N PHE A 318 4.53 -14.34 -9.35
CA PHE A 318 5.97 -14.23 -9.10
C PHE A 318 6.52 -15.58 -8.64
N ARG A 319 5.86 -16.21 -7.66
CA ARG A 319 6.33 -17.49 -7.12
C ARG A 319 6.15 -18.63 -8.12
N HIS A 320 5.14 -18.57 -8.99
CA HIS A 320 4.98 -19.53 -10.08
C HIS A 320 6.13 -19.47 -11.09
N LEU A 321 6.55 -18.27 -11.51
CA LEU A 321 7.64 -18.10 -12.49
C LEU A 321 9.03 -18.20 -11.85
N HIS A 322 9.15 -17.89 -10.56
CA HIS A 322 10.41 -17.78 -9.83
C HIS A 322 10.36 -18.52 -8.48
N PRO A 323 10.16 -19.85 -8.48
CA PRO A 323 9.90 -20.64 -7.27
C PRO A 323 10.99 -20.48 -6.20
N ASP A 324 12.26 -20.45 -6.63
CA ASP A 324 13.42 -20.45 -5.73
C ASP A 324 14.08 -19.06 -5.57
N LYS A 325 13.54 -18.02 -6.21
CA LYS A 325 14.15 -16.69 -6.17
C LYS A 325 13.84 -16.00 -4.83
N VAL A 326 14.89 -15.55 -4.15
CA VAL A 326 14.79 -14.69 -2.97
C VAL A 326 14.77 -13.23 -3.44
N GLU A 327 13.61 -12.61 -3.38
CA GLU A 327 13.45 -11.20 -3.76
C GLU A 327 12.33 -10.56 -2.92
N TYR A 328 12.53 -9.30 -2.56
CA TYR A 328 11.67 -8.58 -1.62
C TYR A 328 11.14 -7.31 -2.27
N SER A 329 9.93 -6.92 -1.88
CA SER A 329 9.28 -5.69 -2.35
C SER A 329 9.24 -4.61 -1.27
N TYR A 330 9.53 -4.93 -0.01
CA TYR A 330 9.47 -4.01 1.13
C TYR A 330 10.75 -4.05 1.97
N PHE A 331 11.23 -2.88 2.38
CA PHE A 331 12.36 -2.70 3.27
C PHE A 331 12.11 -1.54 4.24
N GLY A 332 11.94 -1.85 5.53
CA GLY A 332 11.82 -0.82 6.56
C GLY A 332 13.01 0.15 6.56
N TYR A 333 12.74 1.45 6.71
CA TYR A 333 13.77 2.51 6.67
C TYR A 333 14.83 2.39 7.77
N ARG A 334 14.50 1.78 8.91
CA ARG A 334 15.42 1.67 10.05
C ARG A 334 16.59 0.75 9.72
N HIS A 335 17.76 0.99 10.28
CA HIS A 335 18.93 0.10 10.17
C HIS A 335 19.44 -0.18 8.74
N ASN A 336 19.00 0.61 7.75
CA ASN A 336 19.39 0.48 6.35
C ASN A 336 19.09 -0.92 5.79
N MET A 337 17.86 -1.41 5.99
CA MET A 337 17.47 -2.79 5.62
C MET A 337 17.63 -3.07 4.13
N ARG A 338 17.31 -2.09 3.27
CA ARG A 338 17.44 -2.23 1.81
C ARG A 338 18.87 -2.52 1.37
N ALA A 339 19.85 -1.74 1.84
CA ALA A 339 21.25 -1.96 1.51
C ALA A 339 21.80 -3.30 2.01
N LYS A 340 21.17 -3.90 3.02
CA LYS A 340 21.53 -5.21 3.59
C LYS A 340 20.70 -6.36 3.01
N ASN A 341 19.83 -6.08 2.05
CA ASN A 341 18.84 -7.00 1.51
C ASN A 341 18.04 -7.75 2.59
N LYS A 342 17.57 -7.01 3.60
CA LYS A 342 16.75 -7.55 4.71
C LYS A 342 15.30 -7.13 4.54
N GLY A 343 14.61 -7.73 3.57
CA GLY A 343 13.28 -7.31 3.16
C GLY A 343 12.20 -8.35 3.39
N TRP A 344 11.00 -7.98 2.93
CA TRP A 344 9.79 -8.80 2.90
C TRP A 344 9.17 -8.65 1.50
N ARG A 345 8.56 -9.70 0.95
CA ARG A 345 7.74 -9.63 -0.26
C ARG A 345 6.29 -9.50 0.18
N LEU A 346 5.78 -8.27 0.12
CA LEU A 346 4.42 -7.92 0.55
C LEU A 346 3.52 -7.52 -0.61
N ASP A 347 4.11 -7.23 -1.77
CA ASP A 347 3.42 -6.77 -2.96
C ASP A 347 3.31 -7.92 -3.96
N TYR A 348 2.12 -8.12 -4.53
CA TYR A 348 1.82 -9.28 -5.37
C TYR A 348 1.07 -8.90 -6.65
N PHE A 349 1.24 -9.76 -7.66
CA PHE A 349 0.23 -10.01 -8.67
C PHE A 349 -0.26 -11.45 -8.50
N VAL A 350 -1.51 -11.59 -8.09
CA VAL A 350 -2.23 -12.85 -7.96
C VAL A 350 -3.27 -12.90 -9.07
N VAL A 351 -3.34 -13.98 -9.85
CA VAL A 351 -4.25 -14.06 -10.99
C VAL A 351 -5.16 -15.28 -10.89
N SER A 352 -6.36 -15.20 -11.47
CA SER A 352 -7.14 -16.41 -11.77
C SER A 352 -6.27 -17.41 -12.52
N GLU A 353 -6.35 -18.69 -12.18
CA GLU A 353 -5.53 -19.74 -12.81
C GLU A 353 -5.61 -19.72 -14.36
N LYS A 354 -6.79 -19.44 -14.92
CA LYS A 354 -7.02 -19.29 -16.37
C LYS A 354 -6.20 -18.19 -17.06
N LEU A 355 -5.62 -17.24 -16.32
CA LEU A 355 -4.75 -16.21 -16.88
C LEU A 355 -3.28 -16.64 -16.95
N MET A 356 -2.86 -17.67 -16.23
CA MET A 356 -1.45 -18.10 -16.20
C MET A 356 -0.85 -18.36 -17.58
N PRO A 357 -1.56 -18.98 -18.55
CA PRO A 357 -1.03 -19.13 -19.93
C PRO A 357 -0.71 -17.81 -20.64
N HIS A 358 -1.27 -16.69 -20.17
CA HIS A 358 -1.04 -15.36 -20.71
C HIS A 358 0.02 -14.57 -19.93
N VAL A 359 0.41 -15.04 -18.74
CA VAL A 359 1.47 -14.38 -17.96
C VAL A 359 2.82 -14.63 -18.63
N ARG A 360 3.49 -13.55 -19.04
CA ARG A 360 4.82 -13.59 -19.67
C ARG A 360 5.93 -13.29 -18.67
N SER A 361 5.67 -12.36 -17.74
CA SER A 361 6.66 -11.94 -16.76
C SER A 361 6.00 -11.40 -15.50
N SER A 362 6.64 -11.60 -14.35
CA SER A 362 6.27 -11.04 -13.05
C SER A 362 7.54 -10.70 -12.26
N TYR A 363 7.75 -9.43 -11.93
CA TYR A 363 9.05 -8.93 -11.45
C TYR A 363 8.93 -7.81 -10.42
N ILE A 364 10.05 -7.51 -9.75
CA ILE A 364 10.21 -6.43 -8.78
C ILE A 364 11.31 -5.49 -9.30
N ARG A 365 11.07 -4.17 -9.33
CA ARG A 365 12.04 -3.17 -9.82
C ARG A 365 12.92 -2.67 -8.66
N GLN A 366 14.11 -3.24 -8.55
CA GLN A 366 15.11 -2.98 -7.51
C GLN A 366 15.78 -1.61 -7.63
N SER A 367 15.83 -0.98 -8.81
CA SER A 367 16.50 0.33 -8.96
C SER A 367 15.64 1.51 -8.52
N ALA A 368 14.31 1.35 -8.43
CA ALA A 368 13.39 2.43 -8.10
C ALA A 368 13.54 2.89 -6.64
N VAL A 369 13.62 4.20 -6.42
CA VAL A 369 13.56 4.80 -5.08
C VAL A 369 12.31 5.65 -4.96
N GLY A 370 11.73 5.78 -3.77
CA GLY A 370 10.43 6.47 -3.64
C GLY A 370 9.80 6.23 -2.31
N SER A 371 9.75 4.94 -2.00
CA SER A 371 9.06 4.36 -0.88
C SER A 371 9.98 3.36 -0.18
N ASP A 372 9.53 2.87 0.97
CA ASP A 372 10.04 1.65 1.59
C ASP A 372 9.58 0.40 0.81
N HIS A 373 8.64 0.55 -0.12
CA HIS A 373 8.32 -0.46 -1.11
C HIS A 373 8.96 -0.20 -2.48
N LEU A 374 9.09 -1.27 -3.25
CA LEU A 374 9.52 -1.30 -4.64
C LEU A 374 8.32 -1.51 -5.56
N PRO A 375 8.32 -0.94 -6.77
CA PRO A 375 7.32 -1.28 -7.78
C PRO A 375 7.43 -2.76 -8.17
N ILE A 376 6.28 -3.38 -8.40
CA ILE A 376 6.16 -4.71 -9.00
C ILE A 376 5.48 -4.60 -10.36
N GLY A 377 5.78 -5.51 -11.27
CA GLY A 377 5.22 -5.52 -12.62
C GLY A 377 4.72 -6.88 -13.06
N LEU A 378 3.68 -6.86 -13.90
CA LEU A 378 3.10 -8.01 -14.59
C LEU A 378 2.97 -7.69 -16.08
N GLU A 379 3.42 -8.61 -16.91
CA GLU A 379 3.29 -8.53 -18.37
C GLU A 379 2.47 -9.71 -18.88
N LEU A 380 1.46 -9.40 -19.68
CA LEU A 380 0.54 -10.37 -20.28
C LEU A 380 0.64 -10.33 -21.81
N GLY A 381 0.53 -11.50 -22.44
CA GLY A 381 0.53 -11.64 -23.88
C GLY A 381 -0.52 -12.63 -24.38
N GLY A 382 -1.08 -12.33 -25.55
CA GLY A 382 -2.03 -13.20 -26.24
C GLY A 382 -3.41 -13.23 -25.59
N LEU A 383 -3.87 -12.15 -24.97
CA LEU A 383 -5.25 -12.00 -24.49
C LEU A 383 -6.22 -11.76 -25.69
N SER A 384 -6.23 -12.67 -26.66
CA SER A 384 -7.06 -12.55 -27.89
C SER A 384 -8.55 -12.73 -27.65
#